data_AF-A0A1W9X036-F1
#
_entry.id   AF-A0A1W9X036-F1
#
_cell.length_a   1.000
_cell.length_b   1.000
_cell.length_c   1.000
_cell.angle_alpha   90.00
_cell.angle_beta   90.00
_cell.angle_gamma   90.00
#
_symmetry.space_group_name_H-M   'P 1'
#
loop_
_entity.id
_entity.type
_entity.pdbx_description
1 polymer ?
#
loop_
_entity_poly.entity_id
_entity_poly.type
_entity_poly.pdbx_seq_one_letter_code
_entity_poly.pdbx_strand_id
1 'polypeptide(L)'
;MKNIEAFLSYLNELDVNLWAEGDQLHCDAPKGTLTPELRSELAEHKVEILLFLQQATSEHLTIQPIPSDQERPLSFAQQRLWFIDQLEGRKVNPYNIGGALRLEGPMHRAALEQSLQEIVQRHESLQTCFPTVNGVPVVQLSGICYLLSVINLQELPPEGQDHEAQRFIHEETQRPFDLSNGPLFRTTLLQLGVESHILLLTIHHIISDGWSIGVFFQELSTLYDAFSQGQPSPLPALPIQYVDFAYCL
;
A
#
# COMPACT_ATOMS: atom_id res chain seq x y z
N MET A 1 -31.43 31.40 10.87
CA MET A 1 -30.98 30.39 9.89
C MET A 1 -29.53 30.06 10.23
N LYS A 2 -29.27 28.86 10.75
CA LYS A 2 -27.88 28.38 10.93
C LYS A 2 -27.30 28.13 9.53
N ASN A 3 -26.03 28.46 9.31
CA ASN A 3 -25.32 28.13 8.08
C ASN A 3 -25.27 26.59 7.93
N ILE A 4 -25.58 26.06 6.74
CA ILE A 4 -25.53 24.62 6.44
C ILE A 4 -24.16 24.01 6.77
N GLU A 5 -23.07 24.74 6.54
CA GLU A 5 -21.71 24.31 6.86
C GLU A 5 -21.49 24.14 8.37
N ALA A 6 -22.07 25.04 9.17
CA ALA A 6 -22.00 24.96 10.63
C ALA A 6 -22.84 23.79 11.16
N PHE A 7 -23.96 23.47 10.49
CA PHE A 7 -24.76 22.30 10.82
C PHE A 7 -24.05 20.99 10.47
N LEU A 8 -23.43 20.90 9.28
CA LEU A 8 -22.64 19.73 8.88
C LEU A 8 -21.40 19.54 9.77
N SER A 9 -20.76 20.63 10.17
CA SER A 9 -19.63 20.58 11.11
C SER A 9 -20.06 20.06 12.50
N TYR A 10 -21.22 20.52 12.99
CA TYR A 10 -21.81 20.01 14.22
C TYR A 10 -22.17 18.52 14.14
N LEU A 11 -22.69 18.05 13.01
CA LEU A 11 -22.97 16.62 12.79
C LEU A 11 -21.68 15.78 12.79
N ASN A 12 -20.61 16.29 12.17
CA ASN A 12 -19.30 15.65 12.16
C ASN A 12 -18.70 15.55 13.59
N GLU A 13 -18.87 16.57 14.43
CA GLU A 13 -18.47 16.51 15.85
C GLU A 13 -19.22 15.43 16.66
N LEU A 14 -20.40 15.01 16.18
CA LEU A 14 -21.22 13.95 16.78
C LEU A 14 -20.99 12.57 16.14
N ASP A 15 -19.97 12.43 15.29
CA ASP A 15 -19.69 11.24 14.48
C ASP A 15 -20.89 10.81 13.61
N VAL A 16 -21.69 11.76 13.14
CA VAL A 16 -22.81 11.51 12.25
C VAL A 16 -22.32 11.61 10.80
N ASN A 17 -22.23 10.48 10.13
CA ASN A 17 -21.87 10.39 8.72
C ASN A 17 -23.13 10.50 7.85
N LEU A 18 -23.08 11.32 6.80
CA LEU A 18 -24.14 11.50 5.82
C LEU A 18 -23.63 11.20 4.42
N TRP A 19 -24.43 10.50 3.61
CA TRP A 19 -24.15 10.33 2.18
C TRP A 19 -25.43 10.38 1.35
N ALA A 20 -25.29 10.75 0.09
CA ALA A 20 -26.40 10.79 -0.87
C ALA A 20 -26.35 9.57 -1.78
N GLU A 21 -27.50 8.93 -2.00
CA GLU A 21 -27.70 7.92 -3.04
C GLU A 21 -28.89 8.36 -3.90
N GLY A 22 -28.58 9.02 -5.03
CA GLY A 22 -29.58 9.74 -5.82
C GLY A 22 -30.22 10.90 -5.02
N ASP A 23 -31.55 10.84 -4.84
CA ASP A 23 -32.33 11.81 -4.06
C ASP A 23 -32.55 11.38 -2.59
N GLN A 24 -31.92 10.28 -2.17
CA GLN A 24 -32.01 9.78 -0.81
C GLN A 24 -30.81 10.22 0.02
N LEU A 25 -31.11 10.77 1.20
CA LEU A 25 -30.10 11.12 2.20
C LEU A 25 -30.02 9.97 3.20
N HIS A 26 -28.85 9.35 3.26
CA HIS A 26 -28.53 8.30 4.21
C HIS A 26 -27.71 8.88 5.36
N CYS A 27 -27.83 8.23 6.52
CA CYS A 27 -27.20 8.67 7.75
C CYS A 27 -26.76 7.46 8.55
N ASP A 28 -25.50 7.47 8.98
CA ASP A 28 -24.94 6.55 9.97
C ASP A 28 -24.50 7.35 11.20
N ALA A 29 -24.84 6.86 12.39
CA ALA A 29 -24.61 7.58 13.63
C ALA A 29 -24.50 6.62 14.81
N PRO A 30 -23.69 6.94 15.85
CA PRO A 30 -23.64 6.17 17.07
C PRO A 30 -25.02 6.01 17.74
N LYS A 31 -25.22 4.90 18.45
CA LYS A 31 -26.49 4.61 19.13
C LYS A 31 -26.84 5.71 20.14
N GLY A 32 -28.00 6.33 19.95
CA GLY A 32 -28.53 7.38 20.83
C GLY A 32 -28.24 8.80 20.36
N THR A 33 -27.39 9.00 19.34
CA THR A 33 -27.03 10.32 18.81
C THR A 33 -28.18 10.97 18.02
N LEU A 34 -28.96 10.17 17.27
CA LEU A 34 -30.08 10.66 16.46
C LEU A 34 -31.34 10.91 17.30
N THR A 35 -31.33 11.98 18.10
CA THR A 35 -32.51 12.42 18.86
C THR A 35 -33.65 12.87 17.93
N PRO A 36 -34.92 12.90 18.41
CA PRO A 36 -36.05 13.38 17.61
C PRO A 36 -35.85 14.80 17.05
N GLU A 37 -35.20 15.67 17.82
CA GLU A 37 -34.89 17.04 17.44
C GLU A 37 -33.88 17.07 16.28
N LEU A 38 -32.81 16.29 16.38
CA LEU A 38 -31.79 16.20 15.33
C LEU A 38 -32.35 15.60 14.04
N ARG A 39 -33.27 14.62 14.14
CA ARG A 39 -33.99 14.06 12.99
C ARG A 39 -34.89 15.10 12.31
N SER A 40 -35.50 15.99 13.10
CA SER A 40 -36.30 17.09 12.57
C SER A 40 -35.42 18.11 11.84
N GLU A 41 -34.29 18.50 12.44
CA GLU A 41 -33.34 19.42 11.79
C GLU A 41 -32.76 18.81 10.49
N LEU A 42 -32.41 17.52 10.48
CA LEU A 42 -31.97 16.81 9.26
C LEU A 42 -33.06 16.79 8.17
N ALA A 43 -34.33 16.64 8.55
CA ALA A 43 -35.44 16.64 7.62
C ALA A 43 -35.70 18.05 7.04
N GLU A 44 -35.60 19.09 7.86
CA GLU A 44 -35.74 20.49 7.45
C GLU A 44 -34.66 20.91 6.46
N HIS A 45 -33.41 20.49 6.69
CA HIS A 45 -32.28 20.82 5.83
C HIS A 45 -32.02 19.79 4.73
N LYS A 46 -32.85 18.75 4.58
CA LYS A 46 -32.60 17.61 3.67
C LYS A 46 -32.23 18.04 2.25
N VAL A 47 -32.94 19.00 1.68
CA VAL A 47 -32.71 19.47 0.30
C VAL A 47 -31.37 20.21 0.19
N GLU A 48 -31.05 21.07 1.15
CA GLU A 48 -29.78 21.80 1.20
C GLU A 48 -28.59 20.85 1.40
N ILE A 49 -28.74 19.85 2.27
CA ILE A 49 -27.73 18.81 2.50
C ILE A 49 -27.53 17.99 1.22
N LEU A 50 -28.61 17.56 0.56
CA LEU A 50 -28.50 16.80 -0.68
C LEU A 50 -27.81 17.62 -1.77
N LEU A 51 -28.15 18.90 -1.93
CA LEU A 51 -27.47 19.78 -2.89
C LEU A 51 -25.99 19.97 -2.55
N PHE A 52 -25.66 20.16 -1.26
CA PHE A 52 -24.28 20.30 -0.80
C PHE A 52 -23.47 19.02 -1.03
N LEU A 53 -24.03 17.85 -0.67
CA LEU A 53 -23.41 16.55 -0.90
C LEU A 53 -23.29 16.25 -2.39
N GLN A 54 -24.27 16.60 -3.21
CA GLN A 54 -24.24 16.45 -4.67
C GLN A 54 -23.22 17.38 -5.33
N GLN A 55 -22.99 18.58 -4.80
CA GLN A 55 -21.89 19.45 -5.24
C GLN A 55 -20.53 18.88 -4.84
N ALA A 56 -20.40 18.37 -3.61
CA ALA A 56 -19.19 17.70 -3.14
C ALA A 56 -18.91 16.36 -3.85
N THR A 57 -19.95 15.63 -4.27
CA THR A 57 -19.83 14.39 -5.07
C THR A 57 -19.79 14.64 -6.58
N SER A 58 -20.20 15.81 -7.08
CA SER A 58 -19.98 16.19 -8.49
C SER A 58 -18.50 16.44 -8.79
N GLU A 59 -17.66 16.58 -7.76
CA GLU A 59 -16.21 16.47 -7.85
C GLU A 59 -15.73 15.02 -7.62
N HIS A 60 -16.48 14.00 -8.04
CA HIS A 60 -15.91 12.66 -8.25
C HIS A 60 -14.90 12.74 -9.40
N LEU A 61 -13.67 13.17 -9.07
CA LEU A 61 -12.50 13.04 -9.91
C LEU A 61 -12.31 11.54 -10.18
N THR A 62 -12.83 11.09 -11.31
CA THR A 62 -12.62 9.72 -11.76
C THR A 62 -11.20 9.67 -12.31
N ILE A 63 -10.31 9.07 -11.54
CA ILE A 63 -8.91 8.87 -11.93
C ILE A 63 -8.89 8.11 -13.26
N GLN A 64 -8.31 8.74 -14.29
CA GLN A 64 -8.14 8.12 -15.59
C GLN A 64 -6.74 7.53 -15.70
N PRO A 65 -6.58 6.34 -16.31
CA PRO A 65 -5.27 5.80 -16.61
C PRO A 65 -4.44 6.76 -17.47
N ILE A 66 -3.18 6.94 -17.11
CA ILE A 66 -2.28 7.85 -17.81
C ILE A 66 -1.47 7.05 -18.84
N PRO A 67 -1.36 7.56 -20.09
CA PRO A 67 -0.55 6.91 -21.12
C PRO A 67 0.89 6.63 -20.64
N SER A 68 1.41 5.45 -21.00
CA SER A 68 2.74 5.00 -20.56
C SER A 68 3.91 5.72 -21.24
N ASP A 69 3.65 6.55 -22.25
CA ASP A 69 4.64 7.28 -23.05
C ASP A 69 4.92 8.70 -22.55
N GLN A 70 4.23 9.16 -21.51
CA GLN A 70 4.47 10.48 -20.90
C GLN A 70 5.60 10.44 -19.88
N GLU A 71 6.37 11.54 -19.79
CA GLU A 71 7.30 11.74 -18.67
C GLU A 71 6.50 11.80 -17.38
N ARG A 72 6.86 10.94 -16.42
CA ARG A 72 6.17 10.77 -15.15
C ARG A 72 6.97 11.47 -14.05
N PRO A 73 6.69 12.74 -13.66
CA PRO A 73 7.42 13.41 -12.58
C PRO A 73 7.09 12.80 -11.20
N LEU A 74 7.95 12.90 -10.20
CA LEU A 74 7.59 12.35 -8.88
C LEU A 74 6.34 13.04 -8.30
N SER A 75 5.48 12.28 -7.61
CA SER A 75 4.41 12.87 -6.78
C SER A 75 5.01 13.73 -5.67
N PHE A 76 4.26 14.66 -5.07
CA PHE A 76 4.79 15.50 -3.98
C PHE A 76 5.35 14.68 -2.81
N ALA A 77 4.68 13.58 -2.45
CA ALA A 77 5.16 12.66 -1.41
C ALA A 77 6.49 12.00 -1.82
N GLN A 78 6.60 11.57 -3.07
CA GLN A 78 7.82 10.98 -3.60
C GLN A 78 8.97 11.98 -3.69
N GLN A 79 8.72 13.22 -4.15
CA GLN A 79 9.72 14.29 -4.23
C GLN A 79 10.33 14.56 -2.87
N ARG A 80 9.52 14.61 -1.80
CA ARG A 80 10.00 14.81 -0.44
C ARG A 80 10.96 13.70 -0.02
N LEU A 81 10.58 12.43 -0.20
CA LEU A 81 11.41 11.29 0.19
C LEU A 81 12.68 11.19 -0.65
N TRP A 82 12.58 11.43 -1.96
CA TRP A 82 13.74 11.49 -2.85
C TRP A 82 14.72 12.60 -2.45
N PHE A 83 14.22 13.79 -2.12
CA PHE A 83 15.07 14.90 -1.68
C PHE A 83 15.82 14.59 -0.39
N ILE A 84 15.17 13.93 0.57
CA ILE A 84 15.82 13.50 1.82
C ILE A 84 16.92 12.47 1.53
N ASP A 85 16.66 11.49 0.66
CA ASP A 85 17.66 10.51 0.23
C ASP A 85 18.92 11.19 -0.39
N GLN A 86 18.72 12.23 -1.21
CA GLN A 86 19.84 13.00 -1.79
C GLN A 86 20.66 13.76 -0.74
N LEU A 87 20.02 14.28 0.32
CA LEU A 87 20.72 15.01 1.39
C LEU A 87 21.51 14.08 2.32
N GLU A 88 20.95 12.93 2.67
CA GLU A 88 21.56 11.98 3.62
C GLU A 88 22.65 11.11 2.99
N GLY A 89 22.77 11.12 1.66
CA GLY A 89 23.88 10.53 0.92
C GLY A 89 23.98 9.02 1.06
N ARG A 90 22.84 8.31 1.04
CA ARG A 90 22.71 6.85 1.22
C ARG A 90 23.25 6.31 2.57
N LYS A 91 23.53 7.18 3.56
CA LYS A 91 24.16 6.81 4.85
C LYS A 91 23.14 6.52 5.96
N VAL A 92 21.92 7.05 5.85
CA VAL A 92 20.87 6.92 6.85
C VAL A 92 19.65 6.27 6.21
N ASN A 93 18.96 5.46 6.99
CA ASN A 93 17.88 4.59 6.52
C ASN A 93 16.58 4.82 7.30
N PRO A 94 15.94 6.00 7.19
CA PRO A 94 14.71 6.26 7.93
C PRO A 94 13.45 5.73 7.23
N TYR A 95 13.54 5.24 5.99
CA TYR A 95 12.37 4.97 5.14
C TYR A 95 12.26 3.54 4.61
N ASN A 96 13.02 2.59 5.14
CA ASN A 96 12.72 1.19 4.95
C ASN A 96 11.56 0.77 5.86
N ILE A 97 10.53 0.19 5.27
CA ILE A 97 9.47 -0.54 5.96
C ILE A 97 9.86 -2.01 5.93
N GLY A 98 10.30 -2.55 7.06
CA GLY A 98 10.71 -3.94 7.21
C GLY A 98 9.73 -4.75 8.05
N GLY A 99 9.53 -6.02 7.68
CA GLY A 99 8.73 -6.99 8.43
C GLY A 99 9.32 -8.40 8.33
N ALA A 100 9.07 -9.20 9.36
CA ALA A 100 9.45 -10.62 9.40
C ALA A 100 8.21 -11.45 9.76
N LEU A 101 7.84 -12.38 8.90
CA LEU A 101 6.73 -13.31 9.12
C LEU A 101 7.30 -14.70 9.42
N ARG A 102 7.01 -15.22 10.61
CA ARG A 102 7.30 -16.62 10.93
C ARG A 102 6.21 -17.51 10.33
N LEU A 103 6.63 -18.50 9.57
CA LEU A 103 5.77 -19.45 8.86
C LEU A 103 6.04 -20.84 9.41
N GLU A 104 4.99 -21.48 9.91
CA GLU A 104 5.05 -22.83 10.48
C GLU A 104 4.28 -23.81 9.60
N GLY A 105 4.81 -25.03 9.47
CA GLY A 105 4.25 -26.09 8.64
C GLY A 105 4.93 -26.24 7.28
N PRO A 106 4.44 -27.20 6.46
CA PRO A 106 4.97 -27.46 5.14
C PRO A 106 4.77 -26.24 4.23
N MET A 107 5.81 -25.87 3.49
CA MET A 107 5.78 -24.70 2.60
C MET A 107 5.89 -25.10 1.13
N HIS A 108 4.90 -24.68 0.33
CA HIS A 108 4.95 -24.81 -1.12
C HIS A 108 5.75 -23.65 -1.70
N ARG A 109 7.09 -23.74 -1.65
CA ARG A 109 8.01 -22.66 -2.05
C ARG A 109 7.70 -22.08 -3.44
N ALA A 110 7.41 -22.91 -4.44
CA ALA A 110 7.11 -22.42 -5.78
C ALA A 110 5.83 -21.57 -5.83
N ALA A 111 4.84 -21.85 -4.96
CA ALA A 111 3.61 -21.07 -4.88
C ALA A 111 3.89 -19.72 -4.20
N LEU A 112 4.75 -19.69 -3.18
CA LEU A 112 5.21 -18.45 -2.57
C LEU A 112 5.95 -17.56 -3.57
N GLU A 113 6.89 -18.13 -4.33
CA GLU A 113 7.63 -17.41 -5.38
C GLU A 113 6.70 -16.85 -6.45
N GLN A 114 5.74 -17.66 -6.94
CA GLN A 114 4.72 -17.22 -7.91
C GLN A 114 3.81 -16.13 -7.35
N SER A 115 3.41 -16.23 -6.07
CA SER A 115 2.57 -15.23 -5.41
C SER A 115 3.27 -13.88 -5.35
N LEU A 116 4.52 -13.87 -4.93
CA LEU A 116 5.30 -12.63 -4.83
C LEU A 116 5.58 -12.02 -6.22
N GLN A 117 5.85 -12.86 -7.23
CA GLN A 117 6.00 -12.41 -8.61
C GLN A 117 4.71 -11.77 -9.15
N GLU A 118 3.56 -12.41 -8.94
CA GLU A 118 2.26 -11.91 -9.37
C GLU A 118 1.93 -10.56 -8.72
N ILE A 119 2.19 -10.40 -7.41
CA ILE A 119 2.01 -9.11 -6.71
C ILE A 119 2.91 -8.03 -7.33
N VAL A 120 4.19 -8.33 -7.56
CA VAL A 120 5.10 -7.35 -8.19
C VAL A 120 4.61 -6.98 -9.59
N GLN A 121 4.12 -7.93 -10.38
CA GLN A 121 3.57 -7.67 -11.72
C GLN A 121 2.29 -6.84 -11.68
N ARG A 122 1.41 -7.12 -10.71
CA ARG A 122 0.11 -6.48 -10.52
C ARG A 122 0.22 -5.01 -10.13
N HIS A 123 1.22 -4.65 -9.31
CA HIS A 123 1.41 -3.31 -8.76
C HIS A 123 2.62 -2.61 -9.37
N GLU A 124 2.40 -1.64 -10.27
CA GLU A 124 3.49 -0.89 -10.92
C GLU A 124 4.43 -0.20 -9.90
N SER A 125 3.89 0.19 -8.73
CA SER A 125 4.68 0.82 -7.66
C SER A 125 5.85 -0.07 -7.21
N LEU A 126 5.65 -1.39 -7.14
CA LEU A 126 6.70 -2.33 -6.72
C LEU A 126 7.81 -2.51 -7.78
N GLN A 127 7.53 -2.11 -9.02
CA GLN A 127 8.48 -2.15 -10.13
C GLN A 127 9.17 -0.80 -10.37
N THR A 128 8.78 0.24 -9.64
CA THR A 128 9.19 1.62 -9.87
C THR A 128 10.57 1.95 -9.28
N CYS A 129 11.35 2.75 -10.02
CA CYS A 129 12.54 3.46 -9.57
C CYS A 129 12.49 4.94 -9.98
N PHE A 130 13.47 5.72 -9.52
CA PHE A 130 13.51 7.17 -9.56
C PHE A 130 14.86 7.70 -10.10
N PRO A 131 15.21 7.42 -11.37
CA PRO A 131 16.41 7.97 -11.98
C PRO A 131 16.30 9.48 -12.18
N THR A 132 17.45 10.14 -12.36
CA THR A 132 17.50 11.55 -12.75
C THR A 132 17.78 11.66 -14.25
N VAL A 133 16.86 12.27 -14.98
CA VAL A 133 16.99 12.53 -16.42
C VAL A 133 17.10 14.05 -16.61
N ASN A 134 18.18 14.51 -17.24
CA ASN A 134 18.45 15.95 -17.43
C ASN A 134 18.42 16.79 -16.14
N GLY A 135 18.81 16.21 -15.00
CA GLY A 135 18.81 16.88 -13.70
C GLY A 135 17.45 16.88 -12.97
N VAL A 136 16.43 16.24 -13.53
CA VAL A 136 15.09 16.12 -12.94
C VAL A 136 14.80 14.67 -12.56
N PRO A 137 14.32 14.38 -11.33
CA PRO A 137 13.92 13.02 -10.98
C PRO A 137 12.61 12.65 -11.69
N VAL A 138 12.55 11.43 -12.22
CA VAL A 138 11.37 10.89 -12.91
C VAL A 138 11.01 9.51 -12.35
N VAL A 139 9.75 9.12 -12.47
CA VAL A 139 9.24 7.79 -12.15
C VAL A 139 9.46 6.89 -13.37
N GLN A 140 10.10 5.76 -13.18
CA GLN A 140 10.35 4.78 -14.25
C GLN A 140 10.12 3.36 -13.74
N LEU A 141 9.66 2.45 -14.60
CA LEU A 141 9.73 1.02 -14.30
C LEU A 141 11.19 0.56 -14.42
N SER A 142 11.72 -0.07 -13.37
CA SER A 142 13.10 -0.55 -13.30
C SER A 142 13.41 -1.65 -14.33
N GLY A 143 12.39 -2.36 -14.81
CA GLY A 143 12.55 -3.51 -15.71
C GLY A 143 13.26 -4.71 -15.06
N ILE A 144 13.50 -4.66 -13.75
CA ILE A 144 14.19 -5.73 -13.01
C ILE A 144 13.20 -6.85 -12.71
N CYS A 145 13.58 -8.07 -13.08
CA CYS A 145 12.84 -9.25 -12.68
C CYS A 145 12.99 -9.48 -11.18
N TYR A 146 11.87 -9.53 -10.47
CA TYR A 146 11.85 -9.85 -9.05
C TYR A 146 12.24 -11.33 -8.80
N LEU A 147 13.03 -11.54 -7.74
CA LEU A 147 13.50 -12.86 -7.30
C LEU A 147 13.41 -12.97 -5.76
N LEU A 148 12.89 -14.10 -5.28
CA LEU A 148 12.94 -14.46 -3.87
C LEU A 148 14.34 -14.97 -3.50
N SER A 149 15.02 -14.28 -2.58
CA SER A 149 16.26 -14.78 -1.97
C SER A 149 15.94 -15.90 -1.00
N VAL A 150 16.73 -16.99 -0.99
CA VAL A 150 16.54 -18.11 -0.04
C VAL A 150 17.85 -18.41 0.66
N ILE A 151 17.81 -18.43 1.98
CA ILE A 151 18.96 -18.71 2.85
C ILE A 151 18.63 -19.92 3.70
N ASN A 152 19.45 -20.97 3.57
CA ASN A 152 19.30 -22.18 4.36
C ASN A 152 20.08 -22.06 5.67
N LEU A 153 19.36 -22.11 6.80
CA LEU A 153 19.92 -22.11 8.16
C LEU A 153 19.73 -23.47 8.84
N GLN A 154 19.15 -24.46 8.17
CA GLN A 154 18.79 -25.77 8.75
C GLN A 154 19.99 -26.55 9.29
N GLU A 155 21.19 -26.29 8.75
CA GLU A 155 22.43 -26.95 9.19
C GLU A 155 22.98 -26.40 10.51
N LEU A 156 22.47 -25.24 10.98
CA LEU A 156 22.85 -24.66 12.26
C LEU A 156 22.08 -25.32 13.41
N PRO A 157 22.66 -25.40 14.62
CA PRO A 157 21.91 -25.76 15.82
C PRO A 157 20.82 -24.71 16.10
N PRO A 158 19.71 -25.05 16.79
CA PRO A 158 18.56 -24.16 17.00
C PRO A 158 18.93 -22.77 17.55
N GLU A 159 19.81 -22.69 18.56
CA GLU A 159 20.28 -21.41 19.11
C GLU A 159 21.04 -20.57 18.07
N GLY A 160 21.78 -21.23 17.17
CA GLY A 160 22.47 -20.58 16.06
C GLY A 160 21.52 -20.12 14.96
N GLN A 161 20.42 -20.84 14.73
CA GLN A 161 19.38 -20.45 13.76
C GLN A 161 18.70 -19.15 14.16
N ASP A 162 18.26 -19.05 15.42
CA ASP A 162 17.59 -17.85 15.93
C ASP A 162 18.53 -16.64 15.93
N HIS A 163 19.80 -16.84 16.34
CA HIS A 163 20.81 -15.78 16.29
C HIS A 163 21.05 -15.27 14.87
N GLU A 164 21.27 -16.18 13.91
CA GLU A 164 21.48 -15.80 12.52
C GLU A 164 20.25 -15.16 11.89
N ALA A 165 19.04 -15.65 12.21
CA ALA A 165 17.81 -15.04 11.74
C ALA A 165 17.67 -13.59 12.22
N GLN A 166 17.96 -13.31 13.50
CA GLN A 166 17.95 -11.94 14.02
C GLN A 166 19.02 -11.07 13.36
N ARG A 167 20.21 -11.62 13.08
CA ARG A 167 21.26 -10.91 12.32
C ARG A 167 20.76 -10.53 10.93
N PHE A 168 20.15 -11.46 10.19
CA PHE A 168 19.59 -11.18 8.87
C PHE A 168 18.45 -10.15 8.89
N ILE A 169 17.55 -10.23 9.88
CA ILE A 169 16.49 -9.23 10.07
C ILE A 169 17.11 -7.85 10.26
N HIS A 170 18.09 -7.73 11.15
CA HIS A 170 18.76 -6.46 11.43
C HIS A 170 19.47 -5.91 10.19
N GLU A 171 20.29 -6.73 9.52
CA GLU A 171 21.03 -6.32 8.33
C GLU A 171 20.11 -5.90 7.19
N GLU A 172 19.02 -6.63 6.95
CA GLU A 172 18.09 -6.32 5.88
C GLU A 172 17.34 -5.01 6.14
N THR A 173 16.89 -4.76 7.38
CA THR A 173 16.25 -3.48 7.73
C THR A 173 17.18 -2.29 7.55
N GLN A 174 18.49 -2.47 7.77
CA GLN A 174 19.50 -1.41 7.63
C GLN A 174 20.03 -1.27 6.20
N ARG A 175 19.80 -2.24 5.32
CA ARG A 175 20.31 -2.23 3.95
C ARG A 175 19.61 -1.14 3.10
N PRO A 176 20.35 -0.12 2.61
CA PRO A 176 19.75 0.95 1.83
C PRO A 176 19.26 0.44 0.47
N PHE A 177 18.29 1.16 -0.10
CA PHE A 177 17.90 1.00 -1.50
C PHE A 177 18.61 2.00 -2.38
N ASP A 178 18.85 1.63 -3.64
CA ASP A 178 19.23 2.59 -4.67
C ASP A 178 17.97 3.06 -5.38
N LEU A 179 17.47 4.24 -5.00
CA LEU A 179 16.25 4.81 -5.58
C LEU A 179 16.33 4.93 -7.10
N SER A 180 17.52 5.13 -7.68
CA SER A 180 17.66 5.33 -9.14
C SER A 180 17.51 4.05 -9.95
N ASN A 181 17.90 2.91 -9.39
CA ASN A 181 17.98 1.65 -10.15
C ASN A 181 16.92 0.62 -9.72
N GLY A 182 16.48 0.65 -8.46
CA GLY A 182 15.60 -0.39 -7.92
C GLY A 182 16.28 -1.78 -7.86
N PRO A 183 15.51 -2.85 -7.57
CA PRO A 183 14.11 -2.80 -7.12
C PRO A 183 14.03 -2.22 -5.71
N LEU A 184 12.93 -1.54 -5.40
CA LEU A 184 12.69 -0.91 -4.09
C LEU A 184 11.91 -1.80 -3.11
N PHE A 185 11.87 -3.08 -3.44
CA PHE A 185 11.24 -4.17 -2.71
C PHE A 185 12.19 -5.37 -2.71
N ARG A 186 12.38 -5.97 -1.54
CA ARG A 186 13.18 -7.18 -1.35
C ARG A 186 12.49 -8.14 -0.42
N THR A 187 12.70 -9.43 -0.67
CA THR A 187 12.23 -10.51 0.19
C THR A 187 13.30 -11.57 0.32
N THR A 188 13.43 -12.12 1.54
CA THR A 188 14.35 -13.21 1.83
C THR A 188 13.64 -14.25 2.66
N LEU A 189 13.64 -15.50 2.19
CA LEU A 189 13.13 -16.65 2.91
C LEU A 189 14.28 -17.33 3.65
N LEU A 190 14.28 -17.23 4.97
CA LEU A 190 15.16 -17.99 5.85
C LEU A 190 14.51 -19.35 6.13
N GLN A 191 15.22 -20.44 5.85
CA GLN A 191 14.77 -21.80 6.13
C GLN A 191 15.44 -22.29 7.42
N LEU A 192 14.68 -22.43 8.50
CA LEU A 192 15.18 -22.86 9.81
C LEU A 192 15.01 -24.37 9.99
N GLY A 193 13.99 -24.95 9.37
CA GLY A 193 13.73 -26.38 9.36
C GLY A 193 12.84 -26.78 8.19
N VAL A 194 12.44 -28.06 8.16
CA VAL A 194 11.49 -28.58 7.14
C VAL A 194 10.13 -27.87 7.21
N GLU A 195 9.72 -27.47 8.42
CA GLU A 195 8.41 -26.85 8.68
C GLU A 195 8.53 -25.50 9.40
N SER A 196 9.72 -24.87 9.38
CA SER A 196 9.98 -23.62 10.09
C SER A 196 10.73 -22.66 9.19
N HIS A 197 10.09 -21.53 8.89
CA HIS A 197 10.62 -20.54 7.97
C HIS A 197 10.37 -19.12 8.49
N ILE A 198 11.20 -18.18 8.06
CA ILE A 198 10.97 -16.75 8.26
C ILE A 198 11.02 -16.08 6.90
N LEU A 199 9.92 -15.43 6.51
CA LEU A 199 9.87 -14.56 5.34
C LEU A 199 10.17 -13.13 5.78
N LEU A 200 11.32 -12.62 5.37
CA LEU A 200 11.69 -11.21 5.47
C LEU A 200 11.11 -10.47 4.27
N LEU A 201 10.53 -9.30 4.55
CA LEU A 201 10.03 -8.37 3.56
C LEU A 201 10.54 -6.99 3.90
N THR A 202 11.06 -6.27 2.91
CA THR A 202 11.50 -4.89 3.08
C THR A 202 11.16 -4.08 1.84
N ILE A 203 10.49 -2.95 2.05
CA ILE A 203 10.02 -2.05 1.01
C ILE A 203 10.45 -0.62 1.35
N HIS A 204 10.86 0.16 0.36
CA HIS A 204 11.09 1.59 0.57
C HIS A 204 9.76 2.37 0.61
N HIS A 205 9.59 3.25 1.60
CA HIS A 205 8.35 4.02 1.83
C HIS A 205 7.97 4.96 0.67
N ILE A 206 8.87 5.18 -0.30
CA ILE A 206 8.60 5.95 -1.52
C ILE A 206 7.68 5.22 -2.52
N ILE A 207 7.57 3.89 -2.40
CA ILE A 207 6.71 3.04 -3.24
C ILE A 207 5.61 2.32 -2.47
N SER A 208 5.48 2.55 -1.16
CA SER A 208 4.48 1.90 -0.31
C SER A 208 4.22 2.70 0.95
N ASP A 209 3.04 2.49 1.55
CA ASP A 209 2.65 2.99 2.86
C ASP A 209 2.10 1.86 3.74
N GLY A 210 1.69 2.19 4.97
CA GLY A 210 1.17 1.20 5.92
C GLY A 210 -0.12 0.50 5.46
N TRP A 211 -0.96 1.17 4.67
CA TRP A 211 -2.19 0.58 4.14
C TRP A 211 -1.86 -0.46 3.06
N SER A 212 -0.95 -0.10 2.16
CA SER A 212 -0.46 -0.94 1.07
C SER A 212 0.20 -2.22 1.58
N ILE A 213 0.84 -2.20 2.75
CA ILE A 213 1.36 -3.42 3.41
C ILE A 213 0.24 -4.39 3.79
N GLY A 214 -0.90 -3.88 4.27
CA GLY A 214 -2.06 -4.72 4.57
C GLY A 214 -2.62 -5.40 3.32
N VAL A 215 -2.76 -4.64 2.23
CA VAL A 215 -3.19 -5.15 0.92
C VAL A 215 -2.21 -6.21 0.41
N PHE A 216 -0.91 -5.96 0.52
CA PHE A 216 0.12 -6.91 0.12
C PHE A 216 -0.04 -8.28 0.80
N PHE A 217 -0.21 -8.32 2.12
CA PHE A 217 -0.34 -9.59 2.84
C PHE A 217 -1.66 -10.30 2.54
N GLN A 218 -2.74 -9.55 2.33
CA GLN A 218 -4.03 -10.12 1.91
C GLN A 218 -3.93 -10.79 0.53
N GLU A 219 -3.30 -10.12 -0.44
CA GLU A 219 -3.07 -10.67 -1.77
C GLU A 219 -2.10 -11.86 -1.74
N LEU A 220 -1.04 -11.78 -0.91
CA LEU A 220 -0.09 -12.88 -0.74
C LEU A 220 -0.78 -14.15 -0.26
N SER A 221 -1.65 -14.06 0.75
CA SER A 221 -2.42 -15.22 1.22
C SER A 221 -3.31 -15.77 0.12
N THR A 222 -4.05 -14.90 -0.57
CA THR A 222 -5.01 -15.29 -1.62
C THR A 222 -4.31 -15.99 -2.79
N LEU A 223 -3.18 -15.46 -3.24
CA LEU A 223 -2.38 -16.00 -4.33
C LEU A 223 -1.68 -17.30 -3.91
N TYR A 224 -1.17 -17.36 -2.69
CA TYR A 224 -0.50 -18.56 -2.19
C TYR A 224 -1.46 -19.74 -2.11
N ASP A 225 -2.69 -19.51 -1.65
CA ASP A 225 -3.73 -20.54 -1.60
C ASP A 225 -4.09 -21.06 -3.00
N ALA A 226 -4.24 -20.15 -3.98
CA ALA A 226 -4.55 -20.51 -5.36
C ALA A 226 -3.40 -21.30 -6.02
N PHE A 227 -2.18 -20.76 -5.97
CA PHE A 227 -1.02 -21.39 -6.61
C PHE A 227 -0.59 -22.70 -5.94
N SER A 228 -0.76 -22.83 -4.62
CA SER A 228 -0.51 -24.11 -3.91
C SER A 228 -1.47 -25.23 -4.36
N GLN A 229 -2.63 -24.87 -4.91
CA GLN A 229 -3.62 -25.78 -5.49
C GLN A 229 -3.49 -25.90 -7.02
N GLY A 230 -2.48 -25.27 -7.64
CA GLY A 230 -2.30 -25.23 -9.08
C GLY A 230 -3.37 -24.42 -9.83
N GLN A 231 -4.08 -23.52 -9.14
CA GLN A 231 -5.07 -22.62 -9.73
C GLN A 231 -4.41 -21.31 -10.19
N PRO A 232 -4.97 -20.62 -11.20
CA PRO A 232 -4.49 -19.30 -11.60
C PRO A 232 -4.79 -18.22 -10.55
N SER A 233 -4.20 -17.03 -10.72
CA SER A 233 -4.50 -15.85 -9.92
C SER A 233 -6.01 -15.53 -9.95
N PRO A 234 -6.69 -15.48 -8.79
CA PRO A 234 -8.11 -15.11 -8.72
C PRO A 234 -8.31 -13.58 -8.67
N LEU A 235 -7.23 -12.79 -8.62
CA LEU A 235 -7.29 -11.35 -8.44
C LEU A 235 -7.61 -10.66 -9.78
N PRO A 236 -8.66 -9.83 -9.87
CA PRO A 236 -9.02 -9.12 -11.10
C PRO A 236 -7.99 -8.04 -11.41
N ALA A 237 -7.68 -7.75 -12.67
CA ALA A 237 -6.74 -6.69 -13.04
C ALA A 237 -7.09 -5.34 -12.38
N LEU A 238 -6.07 -4.59 -11.95
CA LEU A 238 -6.27 -3.26 -11.36
C LEU A 238 -6.64 -2.26 -12.46
N PRO A 239 -7.77 -1.54 -12.35
CA PRO A 239 -8.20 -0.58 -13.36
C PRO A 239 -7.38 0.72 -13.33
N ILE A 240 -6.71 0.99 -12.21
CA ILE A 240 -5.82 2.13 -12.00
C ILE A 240 -4.57 1.69 -11.25
N GLN A 241 -3.48 2.40 -11.48
CA GLN A 241 -2.19 2.24 -10.80
C GLN A 241 -1.88 3.50 -9.98
N TYR A 242 -0.91 3.41 -9.06
CA TYR A 242 -0.54 4.55 -8.22
C TYR A 242 -0.14 5.78 -9.05
N VAL A 243 0.49 5.57 -10.20
CA VAL A 243 0.86 6.63 -11.14
C VAL A 243 -0.36 7.43 -11.63
N ASP A 244 -1.50 6.76 -11.83
CA ASP A 244 -2.74 7.41 -12.28
C ASP A 244 -3.30 8.31 -11.18
N PHE A 245 -3.24 7.86 -9.92
CA PHE A 245 -3.61 8.65 -8.76
C PHE A 245 -2.68 9.85 -8.56
N ALA A 246 -1.36 9.64 -8.69
CA ALA A 246 -0.34 10.63 -8.39
C ALA A 246 -0.40 11.91 -9.24
N TYR A 247 -1.01 11.85 -10.43
CA TYR A 247 -1.16 13.00 -11.33
C TYR A 247 -2.61 13.44 -11.53
N CYS A 248 -3.58 12.85 -10.82
CA CYS A 248 -4.96 13.33 -10.82
C CYS A 248 -5.21 14.44 -9.78
N LEU A 249 -4.26 14.71 -8.87
CA LEU A 249 -4.31 15.73 -7.82
C LEU A 249 -3.24 16.81 -8.05
#